data_AF-A0A2N2G3E0-F1
#
_entry.id   AF-A0A2N2G3E0-F1
#
_cell.length_a   1.000
_cell.length_b   1.000
_cell.length_c   1.000
_cell.angle_alpha   90.00
_cell.angle_beta   90.00
_cell.angle_gamma   90.00
#
_symmetry.space_group_name_H-M   'P 1'
#
loop_
_entity.id
_entity.type
_entity.pdbx_description
1 polymer ?
#
loop_
_entity_poly.entity_id
_entity_poly.type
_entity_poly.pdbx_seq_one_letter_code
_entity_poly.pdbx_strand_id
1 'polypeptide(L)'
;MNRRNFLKILACSTAMSSVGNTLFAKTVISEEDDYYTVDSLNKLRENKPKDVFLDQKYHESFYSVIKKLNLVQRHVGFGNYNILSFDEAISTARWSGNISSFTQEELDFMQYIFYYNPNVHGFYGERTCENITDT
;
A
#
# COMPACT_ATOMS: atom_id res chain seq x y z
N MET A 1 28.22 6.85 32.56
CA MET A 1 29.07 6.13 31.59
C MET A 1 30.56 6.19 32.00
N ASN A 2 31.25 5.05 32.09
CA ASN A 2 32.58 4.96 32.72
C ASN A 2 33.70 5.26 31.69
N ARG A 3 34.48 6.34 31.88
CA ARG A 3 35.46 6.89 30.90
C ARG A 3 36.48 5.88 30.37
N ARG A 4 36.82 4.88 31.18
CA ARG A 4 37.75 3.80 30.80
C ARG A 4 37.17 2.82 29.77
N ASN A 5 35.86 2.66 29.71
CA ASN A 5 35.21 1.77 28.74
C ASN A 5 35.09 2.45 27.36
N PHE A 6 34.98 3.76 27.32
CA PHE A 6 34.89 4.55 26.08
C PHE A 6 36.19 4.50 25.26
N LEU A 7 37.35 4.68 25.90
CA LEU A 7 38.64 4.66 25.20
C LEU A 7 38.97 3.29 24.60
N LYS A 8 38.50 2.20 25.22
CA LYS A 8 38.67 0.84 24.68
C LYS A 8 37.85 0.61 23.41
N ILE A 9 36.63 1.13 23.36
CA ILE A 9 35.76 1.02 22.18
C ILE A 9 36.33 1.83 21.01
N LEU A 10 36.85 3.03 21.30
CA LEU A 10 37.44 3.90 20.27
C LEU A 10 38.72 3.30 19.66
N ALA A 11 39.59 2.70 20.49
CA ALA A 11 40.83 2.08 20.02
C ALA A 11 40.60 0.86 19.11
N CYS A 12 39.49 0.13 19.29
CA CYS A 12 39.14 -1.00 18.42
C CYS A 12 38.63 -0.56 17.05
N SER A 13 37.97 0.60 16.94
CA SER A 13 37.41 1.08 15.67
C SER A 13 38.45 1.55 14.65
N THR A 14 39.66 1.93 15.06
CA THR A 14 40.66 2.51 14.15
C THR A 14 41.52 1.48 13.42
N ALA A 15 41.50 0.21 13.84
CA ALA A 15 42.37 -0.83 13.28
C ALA A 15 41.72 -1.66 12.17
N MET A 16 40.42 -1.50 11.91
CA MET A 16 39.69 -2.30 10.94
C MET A 16 38.81 -1.39 10.07
N SER A 17 39.01 -1.50 8.76
CA SER A 17 38.19 -0.94 7.67
C SER A 17 38.60 0.45 7.16
N SER A 18 39.61 0.42 6.30
CA SER A 18 39.65 1.30 5.12
C SER A 18 38.46 0.99 4.19
N VAL A 19 37.93 2.04 3.58
CA VAL A 19 36.97 2.09 2.46
C VAL A 19 35.50 1.78 2.79
N GLY A 20 34.66 2.81 2.70
CA GLY A 20 33.25 2.68 2.34
C GLY A 20 32.29 3.32 3.33
N ASN A 21 31.66 4.43 2.92
CA ASN A 21 30.67 5.19 3.68
C ASN A 21 29.46 4.37 4.17
N THR A 22 28.80 4.93 5.19
CA THR A 22 27.49 4.61 5.79
C THR A 22 27.52 3.70 7.02
N LEU A 23 26.62 3.98 7.97
CA LEU A 23 26.52 3.45 9.34
C LEU A 23 27.57 4.05 10.28
N PHE A 24 27.23 4.76 11.36
CA PHE A 24 26.45 4.26 12.47
C PHE A 24 25.67 5.37 13.19
N ALA A 25 24.51 4.95 13.68
CA ALA A 25 23.51 5.68 14.43
C ALA A 25 24.05 6.75 15.40
N LYS A 26 23.38 7.90 15.36
CA LYS A 26 23.40 8.96 16.36
C LYS A 26 22.96 8.38 17.72
N THR A 27 23.91 7.91 18.52
CA THR A 27 23.68 7.51 19.92
C THR A 27 23.59 8.76 20.79
N VAL A 28 22.44 9.44 20.77
CA VAL A 28 22.08 10.38 21.82
C VAL A 28 21.38 9.58 22.91
N ILE A 29 22.16 9.21 23.92
CA ILE A 29 21.67 8.70 25.19
C ILE A 29 21.17 9.92 25.97
N SER A 30 19.85 10.09 26.01
CA SER A 30 19.16 10.96 26.96
C SER A 30 18.70 10.05 28.10
N GLU A 31 18.93 10.45 29.34
CA GLU A 31 18.52 9.72 30.54
C GLU A 31 17.00 9.82 30.75
N GLU A 32 16.44 8.81 31.44
CA GLU A 32 15.10 8.73 32.05
C GLU A 32 13.91 8.40 31.14
N ASP A 33 13.76 7.11 30.83
CA ASP A 33 12.60 6.26 31.11
C ASP A 33 12.97 4.85 30.61
N ASP A 34 12.66 3.80 31.37
CA ASP A 34 12.87 2.40 30.94
C ASP A 34 11.89 2.07 29.79
N TYR A 35 12.20 2.61 28.61
CA TYR A 35 11.44 2.48 27.38
C TYR A 35 11.71 1.10 26.78
N TYR A 36 11.01 0.09 27.29
CA TYR A 36 11.02 -1.23 26.68
C TYR A 36 10.23 -1.20 25.37
N THR A 37 10.77 -1.79 24.31
CA THR A 37 10.15 -1.88 22.97
C THR A 37 8.74 -2.49 22.98
N VAL A 38 8.40 -3.28 24.01
CA VAL A 38 7.07 -3.85 24.20
C VAL A 38 6.01 -2.80 24.55
N ASP A 39 6.40 -1.71 25.22
CA ASP A 39 5.49 -0.65 25.67
C ASP A 39 5.07 0.24 24.48
N SER A 40 6.01 0.49 23.56
CA SER A 40 5.75 1.16 22.28
C SER A 40 4.75 0.38 21.42
N LEU A 41 4.88 -0.95 21.38
CA LEU A 41 3.98 -1.83 20.62
C LEU A 41 2.59 -1.94 21.26
N ASN A 42 2.52 -1.92 22.60
CA ASN A 42 1.24 -1.91 23.31
C ASN A 42 0.50 -0.59 23.09
N LYS A 43 1.20 0.55 23.10
CA LYS A 43 0.61 1.87 22.81
C LYS A 43 0.09 2.00 21.37
N LEU A 44 0.72 1.31 20.41
CA LEU A 44 0.24 1.18 19.03
C LEU A 44 -0.97 0.24 18.92
N ARG A 45 -1.06 -0.79 19.76
CA ARG A 45 -2.22 -1.70 19.83
C ARG A 45 -3.45 -1.02 20.42
N GLU A 46 -3.28 -0.15 21.40
CA GLU A 46 -4.39 0.61 22.00
C GLU A 46 -4.98 1.65 21.04
N ASN A 47 -4.17 2.20 20.13
CA ASN A 47 -4.59 3.16 19.10
C ASN A 47 -4.84 2.49 17.74
N LYS A 48 -5.35 1.26 17.73
CA LYS A 48 -5.67 0.60 16.46
C LYS A 48 -6.89 1.27 15.82
N PRO A 49 -6.80 1.81 14.60
CA PRO A 49 -7.98 2.29 13.90
C PRO A 49 -8.96 1.14 13.72
N LYS A 50 -10.26 1.43 13.81
CA LYS A 50 -11.31 0.43 13.57
C LYS A 50 -11.16 -0.12 12.15
N ASP A 51 -11.36 -1.42 12.01
CA ASP A 51 -11.39 -2.06 10.70
C ASP A 51 -12.50 -1.43 9.85
N VAL A 52 -12.16 -1.10 8.60
CA VAL A 52 -13.07 -0.47 7.65
C VAL A 52 -13.57 -1.54 6.70
N PHE A 53 -14.87 -1.78 6.71
CA PHE A 53 -15.54 -2.77 5.88
C PHE A 53 -16.32 -2.10 4.75
N LEU A 54 -16.47 -2.82 3.65
CA LEU A 54 -17.34 -2.41 2.56
C LEU A 54 -18.81 -2.56 2.96
N ASP A 55 -19.60 -1.52 2.72
CA ASP A 55 -21.06 -1.53 2.94
C ASP A 55 -21.71 -2.69 2.16
N GLN A 56 -22.67 -3.37 2.80
CA GLN A 56 -23.29 -4.58 2.28
C GLN A 56 -23.99 -4.35 0.94
N LYS A 57 -24.48 -3.13 0.68
CA LYS A 57 -25.07 -2.75 -0.61
C LYS A 57 -24.13 -2.91 -1.81
N TYR A 58 -22.81 -2.89 -1.58
CA TYR A 58 -21.81 -3.00 -2.64
C TYR A 58 -21.27 -4.43 -2.83
N HIS A 59 -21.66 -5.39 -1.99
CA HIS A 59 -21.08 -6.75 -2.05
C HIS A 59 -21.39 -7.43 -3.38
N GLU A 60 -22.62 -7.33 -3.88
CA GLU A 60 -22.99 -7.92 -5.17
C GLU A 60 -22.20 -7.30 -6.33
N SER A 61 -22.15 -5.97 -6.42
CA SER A 61 -21.36 -5.26 -7.44
C SER A 61 -19.87 -5.61 -7.34
N PHE A 62 -19.31 -5.71 -6.13
CA PHE A 62 -17.92 -6.07 -5.92
C PHE A 62 -17.56 -7.45 -6.49
N TYR A 63 -18.34 -8.49 -6.15
CA TYR A 63 -18.09 -9.83 -6.65
C TYR A 63 -18.27 -9.90 -8.18
N SER A 64 -19.29 -9.23 -8.72
CA SER A 64 -19.55 -9.22 -10.15
C SER A 64 -18.44 -8.50 -10.93
N VAL A 65 -17.98 -7.34 -10.45
CA VAL A 65 -16.86 -6.58 -11.05
C VAL A 65 -15.59 -7.42 -11.06
N ILE A 66 -15.19 -8.02 -9.94
CA ILE A 66 -13.98 -8.87 -9.89
C ILE A 66 -14.07 -10.01 -10.89
N LYS A 67 -15.23 -10.66 -10.99
CA LYS A 67 -15.44 -11.75 -11.96
C LYS A 67 -15.25 -11.25 -13.40
N LYS A 68 -15.83 -10.09 -13.76
CA LYS A 68 -15.69 -9.52 -15.12
C LYS A 68 -14.27 -9.07 -15.40
N LEU A 69 -13.59 -8.40 -14.47
CA LEU A 69 -12.19 -8.00 -14.62
C LEU A 69 -11.26 -9.20 -14.83
N ASN A 70 -11.47 -10.29 -14.09
CA ASN A 70 -10.73 -11.54 -14.30
C ASN A 70 -10.96 -12.14 -15.70
N LEU A 71 -12.19 -12.06 -16.21
CA LEU A 71 -12.50 -12.50 -17.57
C LEU A 71 -11.86 -11.58 -18.62
N VAL A 72 -11.85 -10.27 -18.40
CA VAL A 72 -11.15 -9.30 -19.27
C VAL A 72 -9.66 -9.62 -19.29
N GLN A 73 -9.02 -9.77 -18.13
CA GLN A 73 -7.60 -10.15 -18.02
C GLN A 73 -7.30 -11.46 -18.76
N ARG A 74 -8.18 -12.47 -18.63
CA ARG A 74 -8.04 -13.75 -19.35
C ARG A 74 -8.20 -13.58 -20.87
N HIS A 75 -9.06 -12.67 -21.31
CA HIS A 75 -9.33 -12.41 -22.72
C HIS A 75 -8.18 -11.66 -23.41
N VAL A 76 -7.67 -10.59 -22.79
CA VAL A 76 -6.60 -9.76 -23.37
C VAL A 76 -5.20 -10.29 -23.08
N GLY A 77 -5.05 -11.11 -22.03
CA GLY A 77 -3.77 -11.61 -21.53
C GLY A 77 -3.13 -10.68 -20.50
N PHE A 78 -2.29 -11.25 -19.63
CA PHE A 78 -1.72 -10.53 -18.47
C PHE A 78 -0.90 -9.28 -18.86
N GLY A 79 -0.07 -9.36 -19.90
CA GLY A 79 0.73 -8.23 -20.34
C GLY A 79 -0.12 -7.04 -20.78
N ASN A 80 -1.06 -7.29 -21.70
CA ASN A 80 -1.96 -6.27 -22.24
C ASN A 80 -2.88 -5.70 -21.14
N TYR A 81 -3.29 -6.51 -20.17
CA TYR A 81 -4.16 -6.04 -19.08
C TYR A 81 -3.52 -4.93 -18.22
N ASN A 82 -2.20 -4.97 -18.00
CA ASN A 82 -1.51 -3.96 -17.17
C ASN A 82 -1.36 -2.59 -17.84
N ILE A 83 -1.57 -2.50 -19.16
CA ILE A 83 -1.50 -1.25 -19.93
C ILE A 83 -2.87 -0.85 -20.49
N LEU A 84 -3.91 -1.62 -20.18
CA LEU A 84 -5.27 -1.40 -20.67
C LEU A 84 -5.89 -0.21 -19.92
N SER A 85 -6.44 0.75 -20.65
CA SER A 85 -7.23 1.82 -20.04
C SER A 85 -8.57 1.29 -19.54
N PHE A 86 -9.21 2.03 -18.64
CA PHE A 86 -10.52 1.66 -18.10
C PHE A 86 -11.59 1.55 -19.19
N ASP A 87 -11.62 2.50 -20.13
CA ASP A 87 -12.59 2.51 -21.22
C ASP A 87 -12.39 1.33 -22.18
N GLU A 88 -11.13 0.96 -22.45
CA GLU A 88 -10.81 -0.23 -23.24
C GLU A 88 -11.22 -1.52 -22.51
N ALA A 89 -11.09 -1.58 -21.18
CA ALA A 89 -11.58 -2.71 -20.39
C ALA A 89 -13.10 -2.87 -20.50
N ILE A 90 -13.86 -1.78 -20.40
CA ILE A 90 -15.32 -1.78 -20.59
C ILE A 90 -15.69 -2.19 -22.01
N SER A 91 -15.02 -1.61 -23.01
CA SER A 91 -15.23 -1.94 -24.42
C SER A 91 -14.95 -3.41 -24.70
N THR A 92 -13.86 -3.95 -24.16
CA THR A 92 -13.49 -5.37 -24.28
C THR A 92 -14.57 -6.27 -23.68
N ALA A 93 -15.06 -5.95 -22.48
CA ALA A 93 -16.14 -6.71 -21.85
C ALA A 93 -17.45 -6.64 -22.65
N ARG A 94 -17.74 -5.50 -23.30
CA ARG A 94 -18.95 -5.32 -24.11
C ARG A 94 -18.94 -6.13 -25.41
N TRP A 95 -17.78 -6.22 -26.07
CA TRP A 95 -17.66 -6.87 -27.39
C TRP A 95 -17.24 -8.34 -27.31
N SER A 96 -16.74 -8.80 -26.17
CA SER A 96 -16.38 -10.20 -25.98
C SER A 96 -17.63 -11.04 -25.73
N GLY A 97 -17.92 -12.01 -26.60
CA GLY A 97 -19.09 -12.89 -26.45
C GLY A 97 -19.12 -13.74 -25.17
N ASN A 98 -18.00 -13.85 -24.45
CA ASN A 98 -17.87 -14.62 -23.22
C ASN A 98 -17.93 -13.77 -21.94
N ILE A 99 -18.05 -12.44 -22.08
CA ILE A 99 -18.06 -11.50 -20.95
C ILE A 99 -19.36 -10.71 -21.03
N SER A 100 -20.10 -10.63 -19.92
CA SER A 100 -21.26 -9.76 -19.88
C SER A 100 -20.82 -8.30 -19.72
N SER A 101 -21.52 -7.39 -20.40
CA SER A 101 -21.30 -5.95 -20.27
C SER A 101 -21.44 -5.50 -18.82
N PHE A 102 -20.70 -4.46 -18.43
CA PHE A 102 -20.87 -3.84 -17.13
C PHE A 102 -22.24 -3.13 -17.05
N THR A 103 -22.92 -3.34 -15.92
CA THR A 103 -24.15 -2.67 -15.51
C THR A 103 -23.84 -1.30 -14.92
N GLN A 104 -24.85 -0.44 -14.81
CA GLN A 104 -24.63 0.90 -14.24
C GLN A 104 -24.18 0.81 -12.78
N GLU A 105 -24.74 -0.11 -12.00
CA GLU A 105 -24.41 -0.30 -10.58
C GLU A 105 -22.95 -0.75 -10.39
N GLU A 106 -22.42 -1.54 -11.33
CA GLU A 106 -21.02 -1.93 -11.32
C GLU A 106 -20.09 -0.78 -11.72
N LEU A 107 -20.47 0.02 -12.72
CA LEU A 107 -19.72 1.21 -13.13
C LEU A 107 -19.69 2.25 -12.00
N ASP A 108 -20.82 2.50 -11.35
CA ASP A 108 -20.93 3.39 -10.20
C ASP A 108 -20.11 2.88 -9.01
N PHE A 109 -20.08 1.57 -8.79
CA PHE A 109 -19.23 0.96 -7.77
C PHE A 109 -17.74 1.16 -8.07
N MET A 110 -17.30 0.96 -9.32
CA MET A 110 -15.90 1.17 -9.70
C MET A 110 -15.48 2.64 -9.54
N GLN A 111 -16.35 3.58 -9.92
CA GLN A 111 -16.13 5.02 -9.68
C GLN A 111 -16.06 5.33 -8.18
N TYR A 112 -16.98 4.79 -7.38
CA TYR A 112 -16.99 4.97 -5.93
C TYR A 112 -15.66 4.53 -5.30
N ILE A 113 -15.13 3.36 -5.68
CA ILE A 113 -13.85 2.86 -5.18
C ILE A 113 -12.68 3.71 -5.68
N PHE A 114 -12.68 4.13 -6.94
CA PHE A 114 -11.59 4.95 -7.51
C PHE A 114 -11.47 6.31 -6.80
N TYR A 115 -12.59 6.98 -6.55
CA TYR A 115 -12.61 8.28 -5.90
C TYR A 115 -12.56 8.22 -4.37
N TYR A 116 -12.70 7.04 -3.77
CA TYR A 116 -12.60 6.82 -2.33
C TYR A 116 -11.25 7.31 -1.77
N ASN A 117 -11.28 7.89 -0.55
CA ASN A 117 -10.09 8.44 0.10
C ASN A 117 -9.15 7.32 0.60
N PRO A 118 -7.98 7.11 -0.04
CA PRO A 118 -7.12 5.98 0.28
C PRO A 118 -6.34 6.18 1.59
N ASN A 119 -6.28 7.42 2.13
CA ASN A 119 -5.63 7.72 3.41
C ASN A 119 -6.27 6.95 4.58
N VAL A 120 -7.56 6.63 4.47
CA VAL A 120 -8.29 5.83 5.47
C VAL A 120 -7.68 4.42 5.62
N HIS A 121 -7.01 3.91 4.58
CA HIS A 121 -6.31 2.63 4.59
C HIS A 121 -4.79 2.76 4.78
N GLY A 122 -4.29 3.96 5.08
CA GLY A 122 -2.86 4.20 5.29
C GLY A 122 -2.03 4.31 4.00
N PHE A 123 -2.66 4.54 2.85
CA PHE A 123 -1.95 4.96 1.65
C PHE A 123 -1.66 6.46 1.72
N TYR A 124 -0.43 6.84 1.38
CA TYR A 124 0.03 8.24 1.41
C TYR A 124 0.55 8.64 0.02
N GLY A 125 0.55 9.94 -0.26
CA GLY A 125 1.02 10.52 -1.53
C GLY A 125 -0.12 10.95 -2.45
N GLU A 126 0.26 11.48 -3.61
CA GLU A 126 -0.67 11.93 -4.65
C GLU A 126 -1.08 10.77 -5.55
N ARG A 127 -2.29 10.84 -6.11
CA ARG A 127 -2.75 9.85 -7.09
C ARG A 127 -1.94 10.01 -8.37
N THR A 128 -1.62 8.88 -9.01
CA THR A 128 -0.93 8.88 -10.32
C THR A 128 -1.86 9.25 -11.47
N CYS A 129 -3.17 9.09 -11.28
CA CYS A 129 -4.22 9.48 -12.21
C CYS A 129 -5.34 10.18 -11.44
N GLU A 130 -5.86 11.28 -11.99
CA GLU A 130 -6.90 12.08 -11.34
C GLU A 130 -8.30 11.58 -11.71
N ASN A 131 -8.48 11.13 -12.95
CA ASN A 131 -9.74 10.57 -13.45
C ASN A 131 -9.58 9.12 -13.89
N ILE A 132 -10.67 8.37 -13.73
CA ILE A 132 -10.71 6.94 -14.07
C ILE A 132 -10.61 6.70 -15.59
N THR A 133 -10.96 7.70 -16.41
CA THR A 133 -10.94 7.67 -17.88
C THR A 133 -9.75 8.41 -18.50
N ASP A 134 -8.75 8.80 -17.70
CA ASP A 134 -7.55 9.45 -18.24
C ASP A 134 -6.76 8.43 -19.08
N THR A 135 -6.33 8.84 -20.29
CA THR A 135 -5.59 8.02 -21.27
C THR A 135 -4.13 8.42 -21.37
#